data_AF-A0A953P8B9-F1
#
_entry.id   AF-A0A953P8B9-F1
#
_cell.length_a   1.000
_cell.length_b   1.000
_cell.length_c   1.000
_cell.angle_alpha   90.00
_cell.angle_beta   90.00
_cell.angle_gamma   90.00
#
_symmetry.space_group_name_H-M   'P 1'
#
loop_
_entity.id
_entity.type
_entity.pdbx_description
1 polymer ?
#
loop_
_entity_poly.entity_id
_entity_poly.type
_entity_poly.pdbx_seq_one_letter_code
_entity_poly.pdbx_strand_id
1 'polypeptide(L)'
;MNSRRLIGGLCAIVLVVCGVGIGAASPGPGETNPFAAADAQILAQIAGHSQVMESLEYLSDRIGPRLTGSEQLKKANEWTAELMRGYGLVNVHLEPWTIARSWTRGEARARIVAPAEHPLTIASAGWAPGTGGAVRGPVVREVSREIEGRHRHLSAAGEPFAAASGGPRGGVHPSDAAAAGAVGRSRDSESV
;
A
#
# COMPACT_ATOMS: atom_id res chain seq x y z
N MET A 1 -72.19 -22.74 9.86
CA MET A 1 -70.95 -22.11 10.38
C MET A 1 -69.85 -23.18 10.45
N ASN A 2 -68.71 -23.15 9.76
CA ASN A 2 -68.07 -22.13 8.93
C ASN A 2 -67.20 -22.78 7.84
N SER A 3 -67.78 -23.03 6.66
CA SER A 3 -67.09 -23.41 5.41
C SER A 3 -66.11 -22.36 4.88
N ARG A 4 -66.10 -21.17 5.50
CA ARG A 4 -65.20 -20.04 5.20
C ARG A 4 -63.78 -20.22 5.76
N ARG A 5 -63.53 -21.22 6.61
CA ARG A 5 -62.18 -21.52 7.15
C ARG A 5 -61.38 -22.54 6.34
N LEU A 6 -62.04 -23.39 5.56
CA LEU A 6 -61.39 -24.39 4.71
C LEU A 6 -60.84 -23.79 3.40
N ILE A 7 -61.51 -22.77 2.87
CA ILE A 7 -61.07 -22.08 1.64
C ILE A 7 -59.84 -21.20 1.90
N GLY A 8 -59.73 -20.60 3.10
CA GLY A 8 -58.56 -19.82 3.50
C GLY A 8 -57.29 -20.65 3.76
N GLY A 9 -57.45 -21.90 4.22
CA GLY A 9 -56.31 -22.79 4.49
C GLY A 9 -55.69 -23.38 3.21
N LEU A 10 -56.51 -23.68 2.20
CA LEU A 10 -56.01 -24.28 0.96
C LEU A 10 -55.21 -23.28 0.10
N CYS A 11 -55.60 -21.99 0.12
CA CYS A 11 -54.90 -20.93 -0.61
C CYS A 11 -53.52 -20.61 -0.01
N ALA A 12 -53.37 -20.73 1.32
CA ALA A 12 -52.10 -20.53 1.99
C ALA A 12 -51.09 -21.67 1.74
N ILE A 13 -51.56 -22.90 1.52
CA ILE A 13 -50.68 -24.04 1.21
C ILE A 13 -50.22 -24.03 -0.26
N VAL A 14 -51.06 -23.56 -1.19
CA VAL A 14 -50.68 -23.43 -2.61
C VAL A 14 -49.64 -22.32 -2.83
N LEU A 15 -49.67 -21.24 -2.03
CA LEU A 15 -48.66 -20.18 -2.08
C LEU A 15 -47.30 -20.57 -1.47
N VAL A 16 -47.25 -21.59 -0.60
CA VAL A 16 -45.98 -22.12 -0.06
C VAL A 16 -45.31 -23.10 -1.02
N VAL A 17 -46.05 -23.74 -1.93
CA VAL A 17 -45.51 -24.73 -2.87
C VAL A 17 -45.00 -24.13 -4.19
N CYS A 18 -45.40 -22.90 -4.55
CA CYS A 18 -45.14 -22.35 -5.89
C CYS A 18 -44.26 -21.08 -5.92
N GLY A 19 -43.70 -20.64 -4.79
CA GLY A 19 -43.09 -19.31 -4.63
C GLY A 19 -41.56 -19.23 -4.53
N VAL A 20 -40.81 -20.33 -4.67
CA VAL A 20 -39.34 -20.29 -4.74
C VAL A 20 -38.87 -20.97 -6.02
N GLY A 21 -39.29 -20.43 -7.15
CA GLY A 21 -38.59 -20.60 -8.41
C GLY A 21 -37.36 -19.70 -8.40
N ILE A 22 -36.35 -20.02 -7.57
CA ILE A 22 -34.99 -19.58 -7.88
C ILE A 22 -34.66 -20.33 -9.17
N GLY A 23 -34.75 -19.61 -10.29
CA GLY A 23 -34.23 -20.09 -11.56
C GLY A 23 -32.77 -20.42 -11.35
N ALA A 24 -32.48 -21.71 -11.18
CA ALA A 24 -31.18 -22.23 -11.53
C ALA A 24 -31.01 -21.91 -13.01
N ALA A 25 -30.27 -20.83 -13.30
CA ALA A 25 -29.78 -20.57 -14.63
C ALA A 25 -29.08 -21.86 -15.05
N SER A 26 -29.69 -22.60 -15.98
CA SER A 26 -29.03 -23.74 -16.59
C SER A 26 -27.71 -23.21 -17.15
N PRO A 27 -26.55 -23.80 -16.81
CA PRO A 27 -25.32 -23.40 -17.48
C PRO A 27 -25.59 -23.53 -18.98
N GLY A 28 -25.43 -22.42 -19.71
CA GLY A 28 -25.54 -22.41 -21.17
C GLY A 28 -24.58 -23.47 -21.76
N PRO A 29 -24.75 -23.85 -23.04
CA PRO A 29 -23.99 -24.93 -23.67
C PRO A 29 -22.52 -24.85 -23.28
N GLY A 30 -22.13 -25.78 -22.40
CA GLY A 30 -20.96 -25.61 -21.55
C GLY A 30 -19.70 -25.58 -22.38
N GLU A 31 -18.93 -24.51 -22.24
CA GLU A 31 -17.51 -24.60 -22.49
C GLU A 31 -16.96 -25.71 -21.59
N THR A 32 -16.60 -26.83 -22.19
CA THR A 32 -16.13 -27.99 -21.45
C THR A 32 -14.73 -27.66 -20.97
N ASN A 33 -14.61 -27.16 -19.74
CA ASN A 33 -13.33 -26.87 -19.12
C ASN A 33 -12.59 -28.20 -18.88
N PRO A 34 -11.47 -28.45 -19.59
CA PRO A 34 -10.72 -29.70 -19.45
C PRO A 34 -10.08 -29.85 -18.06
N PHE A 35 -10.07 -28.80 -17.23
CA PHE A 35 -9.47 -28.76 -15.89
C PHE A 35 -10.51 -28.66 -14.75
N ALA A 36 -11.80 -28.83 -15.03
CA ALA A 36 -12.87 -28.66 -14.03
C ALA A 36 -12.64 -29.47 -12.74
N ALA A 37 -12.07 -30.67 -12.85
CA ALA A 37 -11.73 -31.50 -11.69
C ALA A 37 -10.56 -30.93 -10.85
N ALA A 38 -9.55 -30.34 -11.49
CA ALA A 38 -8.44 -29.68 -10.81
C ALA A 38 -8.91 -28.39 -10.13
N ASP A 39 -9.77 -27.61 -10.80
CA ASP A 39 -10.36 -26.40 -10.24
C ASP A 39 -11.16 -26.71 -8.96
N ALA A 40 -11.97 -27.76 -8.98
CA ALA A 40 -12.71 -28.21 -7.81
C ALA A 40 -11.78 -28.57 -6.63
N GLN A 41 -10.64 -29.22 -6.90
CA GLN A 41 -9.65 -29.54 -5.88
C GLN A 41 -8.99 -28.27 -5.31
N ILE A 42 -8.61 -27.32 -6.16
CA ILE A 42 -8.04 -26.03 -5.75
C ILE A 42 -9.03 -25.27 -4.87
N LEU A 43 -10.29 -25.18 -5.28
CA LEU A 43 -11.34 -24.51 -4.50
C LEU A 43 -11.56 -25.16 -3.13
N ALA A 44 -11.53 -26.50 -3.06
CA ALA A 44 -11.61 -27.21 -1.79
C ALA A 44 -10.42 -26.90 -0.86
N GLN A 45 -9.20 -26.79 -1.41
CA GLN A 45 -8.02 -26.40 -0.65
C GLN A 45 -8.10 -24.95 -0.15
N ILE A 46 -8.58 -24.03 -0.98
CA ILE A 46 -8.80 -22.62 -0.59
C ILE A 46 -9.83 -22.54 0.55
N ALA A 47 -10.91 -23.33 0.51
CA ALA A 47 -11.95 -23.30 1.52
C ALA A 47 -11.54 -23.96 2.85
N GLY A 48 -10.76 -25.05 2.80
CA GLY A 48 -10.44 -25.87 3.98
C GLY A 48 -9.06 -25.64 4.59
N HIS A 49 -8.09 -25.12 3.83
CA HIS A 49 -6.67 -25.11 4.22
C HIS A 49 -5.94 -23.79 3.87
N SER A 50 -6.67 -22.68 3.73
CA SER A 50 -6.06 -21.38 3.41
C SER A 50 -5.21 -20.84 4.56
N GLN A 51 -3.98 -20.43 4.26
CA GLN A 51 -3.03 -19.79 5.19
C GLN A 51 -2.88 -18.28 4.92
N VAL A 52 -3.77 -17.69 4.12
CA VAL A 52 -3.66 -16.28 3.67
C VAL A 52 -3.68 -15.30 4.84
N MET A 53 -4.55 -15.52 5.83
CA MET A 53 -4.68 -14.62 6.97
C MET A 53 -3.48 -14.69 7.91
N GLU A 54 -2.95 -15.89 8.16
CA GLU A 54 -1.73 -16.07 8.96
C GLU A 54 -0.51 -15.43 8.27
N SER A 55 -0.38 -15.62 6.96
CA SER A 55 0.67 -15.00 6.16
C SER A 55 0.57 -13.46 6.19
N LEU A 56 -0.65 -12.93 6.09
CA LEU A 56 -0.90 -11.49 6.15
C LEU A 56 -0.60 -10.91 7.54
N GLU A 57 -0.99 -11.60 8.61
CA GLU A 57 -0.68 -11.24 9.99
C GLU A 57 0.83 -11.19 10.21
N TYR A 58 1.56 -12.24 9.80
CA TYR A 58 3.01 -12.28 9.93
C TYR A 58 3.67 -11.10 9.19
N LEU A 59 3.26 -10.86 7.96
CA LEU A 59 3.76 -9.72 7.19
C LEU A 59 3.43 -8.39 7.88
N SER A 60 2.22 -8.20 8.39
CA SER A 60 1.77 -6.89 8.84
C SER A 60 2.21 -6.56 10.26
N ASP A 61 2.22 -7.55 11.15
CA ASP A 61 2.43 -7.35 12.59
C ASP A 61 3.84 -7.73 13.03
N ARG A 62 4.45 -8.74 12.38
CA ARG A 62 5.82 -9.18 12.72
C ARG A 62 6.87 -8.45 11.91
N ILE A 63 6.66 -8.29 10.59
CA ILE A 63 7.60 -7.58 9.72
C ILE A 63 7.32 -6.07 9.68
N GLY A 64 6.05 -5.69 9.54
CA GLY A 64 5.65 -4.28 9.53
C GLY A 64 5.89 -3.56 8.19
N PRO A 65 6.15 -2.24 8.18
CA PRO A 65 6.17 -1.42 6.97
C PRO A 65 7.37 -1.72 6.05
N ARG A 66 7.14 -1.97 4.76
CA ARG A 66 8.14 -2.46 3.79
C ARG A 66 8.40 -1.49 2.64
N LEU A 67 8.89 -0.28 2.95
CA LEU A 67 9.25 0.69 1.91
C LEU A 67 10.38 0.13 1.01
N THR A 68 10.39 0.47 -0.27
CA THR A 68 11.46 0.10 -1.20
C THR A 68 12.84 0.51 -0.66
N GLY A 69 13.74 -0.46 -0.54
CA GLY A 69 15.08 -0.25 0.01
C GLY A 69 15.17 -0.21 1.53
N SER A 70 14.10 -0.48 2.26
CA SER A 70 14.12 -0.63 3.72
C SER A 70 14.57 -2.03 4.15
N GLU A 71 15.07 -2.14 5.37
CA GLU A 71 15.41 -3.41 6.00
C GLU A 71 14.20 -4.35 6.14
N GLN A 72 13.02 -3.79 6.37
CA GLN A 72 11.79 -4.59 6.53
C GLN A 72 11.38 -5.23 5.19
N LEU A 73 11.58 -4.55 4.06
CA LEU A 73 11.34 -5.16 2.74
C LEU A 73 12.30 -6.34 2.51
N LYS A 74 13.58 -6.17 2.85
CA LYS A 74 14.57 -7.26 2.74
C LYS A 74 14.15 -8.49 3.56
N LYS A 75 13.76 -8.28 4.84
CA LYS A 75 13.24 -9.35 5.70
C LYS A 75 12.01 -10.04 5.12
N ALA A 76 11.10 -9.28 4.50
CA ALA A 76 9.91 -9.84 3.87
C ALA A 76 10.24 -10.71 2.67
N ASN A 77 11.20 -10.29 1.84
CA ASN A 77 11.66 -11.06 0.70
C ASN A 77 12.30 -12.37 1.16
N GLU A 78 13.19 -12.31 2.14
CA GLU A 78 13.85 -13.49 2.73
C GLU A 78 12.83 -14.46 3.33
N TRP A 79 11.90 -13.97 4.15
CA TRP A 79 10.83 -14.76 4.73
C TRP A 79 9.93 -15.41 3.67
N THR A 80 9.55 -14.67 2.63
CA THR A 80 8.71 -15.21 1.55
C THR A 80 9.44 -16.32 0.80
N ALA A 81 10.74 -16.15 0.54
CA ALA A 81 11.55 -17.18 -0.10
C ALA A 81 11.67 -18.44 0.77
N GLU A 82 11.82 -18.29 2.09
CA GLU A 82 11.81 -19.42 3.03
C GLU A 82 10.45 -20.12 3.05
N LEU A 83 9.34 -19.37 3.09
CA LEU A 83 7.99 -19.91 3.06
C LEU A 83 7.73 -20.73 1.78
N MET A 84 8.10 -20.19 0.62
CA MET A 84 7.98 -20.89 -0.66
C MET A 84 8.81 -22.17 -0.70
N ARG A 85 10.03 -22.16 -0.15
CA ARG A 85 10.84 -23.38 -0.01
C ARG A 85 10.17 -24.38 0.94
N GLY A 86 9.59 -23.90 2.04
CA GLY A 86 8.84 -24.73 3.00
C GLY A 86 7.63 -25.42 2.36
N TYR A 87 6.97 -24.78 1.39
CA TYR A 87 5.90 -25.39 0.59
C TYR A 87 6.38 -26.41 -0.44
N GLY A 88 7.70 -26.59 -0.59
CA GLY A 88 8.29 -27.54 -1.52
C GLY A 88 8.48 -27.01 -2.95
N LEU A 89 8.42 -25.68 -3.16
CA LEU A 89 8.72 -25.11 -4.48
C LEU A 89 10.20 -25.31 -4.83
N VAL A 90 10.45 -25.70 -6.07
CA VAL A 90 11.80 -25.81 -6.64
C VAL A 90 12.22 -24.48 -7.28
N ASN A 91 13.52 -24.20 -7.30
CA ASN A 91 14.11 -23.01 -7.93
C ASN A 91 13.76 -21.65 -7.26
N VAL A 92 13.61 -21.60 -5.94
CA VAL A 92 13.32 -20.35 -5.21
C VAL A 92 14.59 -19.51 -4.98
N HIS A 93 14.65 -18.34 -5.60
CA HIS A 93 15.75 -17.37 -5.48
C HIS A 93 15.24 -15.93 -5.41
N LEU A 94 16.06 -15.03 -4.87
CA LEU A 94 15.78 -13.60 -4.82
C LEU A 94 16.52 -12.89 -5.96
N GLU A 95 15.83 -11.99 -6.66
CA GLU A 95 16.42 -11.18 -7.72
C GLU A 95 16.82 -9.80 -7.17
N PRO A 96 18.11 -9.41 -7.27
CA PRO A 96 18.57 -8.12 -6.76
C PRO A 96 18.15 -6.96 -7.66
N TRP A 97 17.77 -5.83 -7.06
CA TRP A 97 17.55 -4.56 -7.75
C TRP A 97 18.18 -3.40 -6.97
N THR A 98 19.02 -2.63 -7.65
CA THR A 98 19.65 -1.40 -7.14
C THR A 98 18.73 -0.18 -7.19
N ILE A 99 18.65 0.54 -6.08
CA ILE A 99 18.02 1.87 -5.98
C ILE A 99 19.06 2.92 -5.58
N ALA A 100 18.80 4.19 -5.89
CA ALA A 100 19.76 5.26 -5.65
C ALA A 100 20.09 5.47 -4.15
N ARG A 101 19.08 5.36 -3.28
CA ARG A 101 19.22 5.55 -1.83
C ARG A 101 18.22 4.69 -1.07
N SER A 102 18.66 4.03 0.00
CA SER A 102 17.76 3.51 1.03
C SER A 102 17.18 4.67 1.84
N TRP A 103 16.03 4.44 2.47
CA TRP A 103 15.41 5.44 3.31
C TRP A 103 14.66 4.76 4.45
N THR A 104 14.88 5.28 5.66
CA THR A 104 14.11 4.92 6.85
C THR A 104 13.52 6.18 7.42
N ARG A 105 12.23 6.12 7.76
CA ARG A 105 11.53 7.26 8.36
C ARG A 105 12.12 7.53 9.73
N GLY A 106 12.69 8.72 9.89
CA GLY A 106 13.06 9.27 11.19
C GLY A 106 11.89 9.97 11.86
N GLU A 107 12.18 10.65 12.96
CA GLU A 107 11.20 11.47 13.63
C GLU A 107 10.88 12.76 12.85
N ALA A 108 9.61 13.14 12.82
CA ALA A 108 9.14 14.39 12.25
C ALA A 108 8.33 15.16 13.30
N ARG A 109 8.72 16.41 13.58
CA ARG A 109 8.01 17.30 14.49
C ARG A 109 7.86 18.66 13.83
N ALA A 110 6.67 19.25 13.94
CA ALA A 110 6.45 20.63 13.56
C ALA A 110 5.46 21.27 14.53
N ARG A 111 5.54 22.59 14.64
CA ARG A 111 4.58 23.40 15.38
C ARG A 111 4.48 24.78 14.74
N ILE A 112 3.28 25.33 14.75
CA ILE A 112 3.07 26.77 14.57
C ILE A 112 3.61 27.44 15.84
N VAL A 113 4.41 28.50 15.67
CA VAL A 113 5.00 29.26 16.78
C VAL A 113 4.41 30.67 16.92
N ALA A 114 3.62 31.12 15.94
CA ALA A 114 2.92 32.40 15.93
C ALA A 114 1.74 32.35 14.94
N PRO A 115 0.64 33.08 15.19
CA PRO A 115 0.41 33.97 16.33
C PRO A 115 0.08 33.23 17.64
N ALA A 116 -0.29 31.95 17.56
CA ALA A 116 -0.49 31.08 18.71
C ALA A 116 0.29 29.78 18.50
N GLU A 117 0.87 29.24 19.57
CA GLU A 117 1.56 27.96 19.50
C GLU A 117 0.57 26.82 19.25
N HIS A 118 0.85 26.00 18.24
CA HIS A 118 0.02 24.84 17.94
C HIS A 118 0.88 23.70 17.38
N PRO A 119 0.89 22.51 18.00
CA PRO A 119 1.62 21.36 17.45
C PRO A 119 0.96 20.89 16.15
N LEU A 120 1.77 20.42 15.20
CA LEU A 120 1.30 19.88 13.94
C LEU A 120 1.59 18.39 13.86
N THR A 121 0.56 17.62 13.50
CA THR A 121 0.74 16.22 13.09
C THR A 121 1.29 16.21 11.68
N ILE A 122 2.55 15.78 11.54
CA ILE A 122 3.24 15.74 10.25
C ILE A 122 3.92 14.39 10.03
N ALA A 123 4.19 14.09 8.77
CA ALA A 123 5.03 12.97 8.37
C ALA A 123 5.98 13.44 7.25
N SER A 124 7.21 12.96 7.25
CA SER A 124 8.13 13.19 6.15
C SER A 124 7.64 12.56 4.85
N ALA A 125 7.86 13.22 3.72
CA ALA A 125 7.70 12.54 2.43
C ALA A 125 8.76 11.44 2.30
N GLY A 126 8.41 10.33 1.65
CA GLY A 126 9.36 9.24 1.38
C GLY A 126 10.55 9.77 0.58
N TRP A 127 11.76 9.30 0.91
CA TRP A 127 13.03 9.72 0.30
C TRP A 127 13.40 11.20 0.47
N ALA A 128 12.63 11.99 1.23
CA ALA A 128 13.04 13.35 1.56
C ALA A 128 14.25 13.34 2.52
N PRO A 129 15.22 14.26 2.33
CA PRO A 129 16.32 14.44 3.26
C PRO A 129 15.82 14.98 4.61
N GLY A 130 16.63 14.79 5.66
CA GLY A 130 16.43 15.50 6.91
C GLY A 130 16.71 17.00 6.75
N THR A 131 16.18 17.82 7.66
CA THR A 131 16.36 19.27 7.64
C THR A 131 17.73 19.74 8.15
N GLY A 132 18.59 18.83 8.61
CA GLY A 132 19.91 19.15 9.19
C GLY A 132 19.84 19.90 10.53
N GLY A 133 18.65 20.05 11.12
CA GLY A 133 18.39 20.84 12.31
C GLY A 133 16.99 21.44 12.31
N ALA A 134 16.67 22.26 13.32
CA ALA A 134 15.39 22.96 13.37
C ALA A 134 15.33 24.05 12.29
N VAL A 135 14.29 24.02 11.45
CA VAL A 135 14.02 25.03 10.42
C VAL A 135 12.78 25.82 10.84
N ARG A 136 12.86 27.15 10.74
CA ARG A 136 11.76 28.07 11.05
C ARG A 136 11.60 29.07 9.91
N GLY A 137 10.36 29.27 9.45
CA GLY A 137 10.06 30.23 8.40
C GLY A 137 8.57 30.54 8.29
N PRO A 138 8.21 31.59 7.52
CA PRO A 138 6.82 31.88 7.19
C PRO A 138 6.23 30.76 6.30
N VAL A 139 4.97 30.40 6.56
CA VAL A 139 4.25 29.44 5.72
C VAL A 139 3.46 30.22 4.67
N VAL A 140 3.74 29.96 3.40
CA VAL A 140 3.02 30.55 2.27
C VAL A 140 2.12 29.48 1.66
N ARG A 141 0.83 29.79 1.53
CA ARG A 141 -0.11 28.92 0.84
C ARG A 141 0.05 29.11 -0.67
N GLU A 142 0.60 28.12 -1.34
CA GLU A 142 0.54 28.07 -2.80
C GLU A 142 -0.79 27.49 -3.26
N VAL A 143 -1.55 28.26 -4.04
CA VAL A 143 -2.77 27.79 -4.72
C VAL A 143 -2.42 27.58 -6.18
N SER A 144 -1.86 26.41 -6.49
CA SER A 144 -1.57 26.04 -7.87
C SER A 144 -2.86 25.61 -8.58
N ARG A 145 -3.41 26.49 -9.43
CA ARG A 145 -4.31 26.08 -10.50
C ARG A 145 -3.43 25.67 -11.68
N GLU A 146 -3.51 24.40 -12.07
CA GLU A 146 -2.90 23.84 -13.29
C GLU A 146 -1.38 23.55 -13.23
N ILE A 147 -1.04 22.27 -13.47
CA ILE A 147 0.29 21.68 -13.23
C ILE A 147 1.23 21.76 -14.46
N GLU A 148 0.75 22.11 -15.65
CA GLU A 148 1.52 21.89 -16.88
C GLU A 148 2.54 22.99 -17.25
N GLY A 149 2.51 24.18 -16.62
CA GLY A 149 3.23 25.36 -17.15
C GLY A 149 4.52 25.82 -16.46
N ARG A 150 4.84 25.38 -15.23
CA ARG A 150 5.69 26.20 -14.33
C ARG A 150 7.17 25.79 -14.20
N HIS A 151 7.63 24.76 -14.90
CA HIS A 151 9.01 24.28 -14.74
C HIS A 151 10.10 25.29 -15.17
N ARG A 152 9.74 26.42 -15.80
CA ARG A 152 10.68 27.42 -16.33
C ARG A 152 11.02 28.58 -15.39
N HIS A 153 10.22 28.87 -14.36
CA HIS A 153 10.32 30.17 -13.67
C HIS A 153 10.97 30.12 -12.27
N LEU A 154 10.97 28.97 -11.59
CA LEU A 154 11.33 28.89 -10.16
C LEU A 154 12.79 28.49 -9.87
N SER A 155 13.58 28.15 -10.89
CA SER A 155 15.03 27.91 -10.73
C SER A 155 15.81 29.20 -10.37
N ALA A 156 15.22 30.37 -10.55
CA ALA A 156 15.90 31.65 -10.40
C ALA A 156 15.94 32.20 -8.95
N ALA A 157 15.20 31.63 -7.99
CA ALA A 157 14.92 32.31 -6.72
C ALA A 157 15.68 31.81 -5.47
N GLY A 158 16.44 30.71 -5.52
CA GLY A 158 17.42 30.34 -4.48
C GLY A 158 16.91 30.10 -3.04
N GLU A 159 15.63 30.22 -2.72
CA GLU A 159 15.11 30.11 -1.35
C GLU A 159 14.63 28.67 -1.01
N PRO A 160 14.88 28.17 0.23
CA PRO A 160 14.44 26.84 0.65
C PRO A 160 12.91 26.80 0.84
N PHE A 161 12.22 26.11 -0.07
CA PHE A 161 10.76 25.92 -0.04
C PHE A 161 10.36 24.65 0.71
N ALA A 162 9.57 24.79 1.78
CA ALA A 162 8.90 23.68 2.45
C ALA A 162 7.49 23.50 1.88
N ALA A 163 7.35 22.61 0.89
CA ALA A 163 6.07 22.31 0.24
C ALA A 163 5.18 21.42 1.11
N ALA A 164 3.99 21.89 1.47
CA ALA A 164 2.93 21.05 2.01
C ALA A 164 2.15 20.39 0.86
N SER A 165 2.49 19.12 0.59
CA SER A 165 1.81 18.09 -0.22
C SER A 165 1.19 18.45 -1.59
N GLY A 166 1.70 17.78 -2.64
CA GLY A 166 0.95 17.41 -3.84
C GLY A 166 1.53 17.93 -5.17
N GLY A 167 2.40 17.15 -5.84
CA GLY A 167 2.92 17.45 -7.18
C GLY A 167 3.75 16.31 -7.79
N PRO A 168 3.85 16.18 -9.13
CA PRO A 168 3.85 14.90 -9.85
C PRO A 168 5.18 14.14 -9.86
N ARG A 169 5.06 12.82 -10.04
CA ARG A 169 6.15 11.84 -10.17
C ARG A 169 6.91 12.07 -11.47
N GLY A 170 8.08 12.68 -11.41
CA GLY A 170 9.08 12.70 -12.48
C GLY A 170 10.47 12.50 -11.88
N GLY A 171 11.14 11.41 -12.26
CA GLY A 171 12.48 11.09 -11.77
C GLY A 171 13.51 12.09 -12.28
N VAL A 172 14.34 12.62 -11.37
CA VAL A 172 15.48 13.48 -11.73
C VAL A 172 16.67 12.58 -12.07
N HIS A 173 17.22 12.75 -13.27
CA HIS A 173 18.37 12.01 -13.79
C HIS A 173 19.67 12.39 -13.03
N PRO A 174 20.63 11.47 -12.82
CA PRO A 174 21.80 11.69 -11.96
C PRO A 174 22.77 12.79 -12.40
N SER A 175 22.59 13.38 -13.59
CA SER A 175 23.44 14.46 -14.12
C SER A 175 23.18 15.81 -13.45
N ASP A 176 22.03 16.01 -12.81
CA ASP A 176 21.58 17.34 -12.38
C ASP A 176 21.88 17.61 -10.89
N ALA A 177 22.38 16.60 -10.16
CA ALA A 177 22.70 16.69 -8.74
C ALA A 177 24.12 17.19 -8.43
N ALA A 178 24.93 17.49 -9.45
CA ALA A 178 26.36 17.79 -9.29
C ALA A 178 26.69 19.22 -8.82
N ALA A 179 25.71 20.10 -8.56
CA ALA A 179 25.98 21.53 -8.31
C ALA A 179 25.86 22.01 -6.86
N ALA A 180 25.52 21.17 -5.88
CA ALA A 180 25.41 21.60 -4.47
C ALA A 180 26.40 20.84 -3.58
N GLY A 181 27.65 21.28 -3.60
CA GLY A 181 28.67 20.84 -2.65
C GLY A 181 28.34 21.32 -1.24
N ALA A 182 28.18 20.37 -0.31
CA ALA A 182 28.36 20.61 1.12
C ALA A 182 28.96 19.35 1.74
N VAL A 183 30.28 19.40 1.92
CA VAL A 183 31.09 18.43 2.66
C VAL A 183 30.69 18.46 4.13
N GLY A 184 30.26 17.34 4.68
CA GLY A 184 30.00 17.14 6.10
C GLY A 184 30.40 15.74 6.52
N ARG A 185 31.67 15.60 6.90
CA ARG A 185 32.33 14.35 7.34
C ARG A 185 31.72 13.88 8.67
N SER A 186 31.05 12.73 8.70
CA SER A 186 30.62 12.09 9.95
C SER A 186 31.84 11.44 10.61
N ARG A 187 32.08 11.76 11.88
CA ARG A 187 33.12 11.16 12.71
C ARG A 187 32.83 9.68 12.89
N ASP A 188 33.84 8.87 12.58
CA ASP A 188 33.92 7.47 12.96
C ASP A 188 33.98 7.36 14.49
N SER A 189 33.09 6.54 15.05
CA SER A 189 33.21 6.04 16.41
C SER A 189 33.92 4.69 16.35
N GLU A 190 35.21 4.69 16.65
CA GLU A 190 35.96 3.48 17.04
C GLU A 190 35.42 2.97 18.38
N SER A 191 34.91 1.74 18.37
CA SER A 191 34.94 0.82 19.51
C SER A 191 34.72 -0.61 19.02
N VAL A 192 35.81 -1.29 18.65
CA VAL A 192 36.30 -2.57 19.21
C VAL A 192 37.82 -2.59 18.98
#